data_AF-A0A7C8NWZ5-F1
#
_entry.id   AF-A0A7C8NWZ5-F1
#
_cell.length_a   1.000
_cell.length_b   1.000
_cell.length_c   1.000
_cell.angle_alpha   90.00
_cell.angle_beta   90.00
_cell.angle_gamma   90.00
#
_symmetry.space_group_name_H-M   'P 1'
#
loop_
_entity.id
_entity.type
_entity.pdbx_description
1 polymer ?
#
loop_
_entity_poly.entity_id
_entity_poly.type
_entity_poly.pdbx_seq_one_letter_code
_entity_poly.pdbx_strand_id
1 'polypeptide(L)'
;MDDHADALQFFVWVRRYSKRFETSLTSTEKSLSPPWENVSPVMNFDSSSQASINYPSSNNSSKADLSQVGFGDDIILEPFTIQPFRAEVDRVSSLYLVPNSPLFLPLTAKEKAATMAALNRTTHPSAFIPALISIELSLRSTAHPSFIRHSLSNATHTRLSFISVIAFTLTILSIFALILLTLSRLSRWYRLITYVFLFPGLNIIANARRGLCLLLVVLGIARNLSPWEVYAVDDRESFEAGGGGKSEIEVGISEIDAELEGKVKDEETRIRWFVKEYDSRPILSRVFEKRVPVKDPEIRHLQLSMIVQNAIISFGITTAIEIIFVALPRGHLF
;
A
#
# COMPACT_ATOMS: atom_id res chain seq x y z
N MET A 1 -8.98 1.75 -2.37
CA MET A 1 -7.57 1.54 -1.98
C MET A 1 -7.11 2.67 -1.06
N ASP A 2 -8.05 3.54 -0.68
CA ASP A 2 -7.84 4.89 -0.16
C ASP A 2 -7.91 4.91 1.37
N ASP A 3 -8.60 3.94 1.98
CA ASP A 3 -8.75 3.79 3.44
C ASP A 3 -7.39 3.74 4.18
N HIS A 4 -6.36 3.16 3.55
CA HIS A 4 -5.01 3.12 4.13
C HIS A 4 -4.26 4.45 4.00
N ALA A 5 -4.52 5.22 2.94
CA ALA A 5 -3.91 6.52 2.74
C ALA A 5 -4.46 7.52 3.77
N ASP A 6 -5.77 7.51 4.00
CA ASP A 6 -6.43 8.36 4.99
C ASP A 6 -5.98 8.01 6.41
N ALA A 7 -5.90 6.72 6.72
CA ALA A 7 -5.37 6.22 8.00
C ALA A 7 -3.91 6.65 8.24
N LEU A 8 -3.07 6.60 7.20
CA LEU A 8 -1.68 7.06 7.27
C LEU A 8 -1.60 8.59 7.43
N GLN A 9 -2.43 9.33 6.71
CA GLN A 9 -2.50 10.79 6.81
C GLN A 9 -2.91 11.22 8.22
N PHE A 10 -3.95 10.59 8.78
CA PHE A 10 -4.37 10.81 10.15
C PHE A 10 -3.24 10.48 11.14
N PHE A 11 -2.60 9.32 11.00
CA PHE A 11 -1.50 8.92 11.88
C PHE A 11 -0.33 9.93 11.85
N VAL A 12 0.08 10.38 10.67
CA VAL A 12 1.14 11.40 10.53
C VAL A 12 0.69 12.74 11.10
N TRP A 13 -0.57 13.13 10.88
CA TRP A 13 -1.13 14.35 11.46
C TRP A 13 -1.09 14.29 12.99
N VAL A 14 -1.56 13.22 13.64
CA VAL A 14 -1.55 13.11 15.10
C VAL A 14 -0.12 13.19 15.66
N ARG A 15 0.87 12.59 14.98
CA ARG A 15 2.28 12.72 15.40
C ARG A 15 2.80 14.16 15.29
N ARG A 16 2.47 14.87 14.21
CA ARG A 16 2.82 16.29 14.05
C ARG A 16 2.08 17.17 15.04
N TYR A 17 0.80 16.88 15.29
CA TYR A 17 -0.04 17.54 16.27
C TYR A 17 0.54 17.39 17.68
N SER A 18 0.90 16.17 18.09
CA SER A 18 1.52 15.90 19.40
C SER A 18 2.81 16.70 19.58
N LYS A 19 3.68 16.71 18.56
CA LYS A 19 4.92 17.52 18.58
C LYS A 19 4.64 19.01 18.68
N ARG A 20 3.64 19.52 17.95
CA ARG A 20 3.21 20.94 18.03
C ARG A 20 2.61 21.27 19.40
N PHE A 21 1.80 20.39 19.95
CA PHE A 21 1.22 20.53 21.29
C PHE A 21 2.33 20.62 22.35
N GLU A 22 3.39 19.81 22.22
CA GLU A 22 4.53 19.85 23.14
C GLU A 22 5.42 21.08 22.96
N THR A 23 5.67 21.52 21.73
CA THR A 23 6.67 22.57 21.43
C THR A 23 6.11 23.98 21.38
N SER A 24 4.84 24.14 20.98
CA SER A 24 4.24 25.46 20.75
C SER A 24 3.46 26.00 21.95
N LEU A 25 3.08 25.16 22.91
CA LEU A 25 2.25 25.55 24.05
C LEU A 25 3.07 25.71 25.34
N THR A 26 2.73 26.76 26.09
CA THR A 26 3.26 27.04 27.43
C THR A 26 2.67 26.05 28.45
N SER A 27 3.33 25.84 29.59
CA SER A 27 2.83 24.93 30.64
C SER A 27 1.43 25.29 31.15
N THR A 28 1.09 26.59 31.16
CA THR A 28 -0.24 27.10 31.52
C THR A 28 -1.29 26.68 30.50
N GLU A 29 -1.00 26.84 29.20
CA GLU A 29 -1.91 26.45 28.12
C GLU A 29 -2.13 24.95 28.04
N LYS A 30 -1.07 24.16 28.30
CA LYS A 30 -1.17 22.69 28.39
C LYS A 30 -2.09 22.25 29.52
N SER A 31 -2.08 22.96 30.65
CA SER A 31 -2.92 22.63 31.81
C SER A 31 -4.43 22.74 31.52
N LEU A 32 -4.80 23.53 30.51
CA LEU A 32 -6.19 23.69 30.06
C LEU A 32 -6.72 22.44 29.34
N SER A 33 -5.82 21.56 28.87
CA SER A 33 -6.15 20.31 28.18
C SER A 33 -5.48 19.14 28.89
N PRO A 34 -6.12 18.61 29.96
CA PRO A 34 -5.56 17.52 30.73
C PRO A 34 -5.43 16.24 29.88
N PRO A 35 -4.49 15.34 30.22
CA PRO A 35 -4.39 14.05 29.56
C PRO A 35 -5.66 13.22 29.78
N TRP A 36 -5.99 12.43 28.77
CA TRP A 36 -7.13 11.52 28.79
C TRP A 36 -6.74 10.24 29.55
N GLU A 37 -7.22 10.10 30.78
CA GLU A 37 -6.83 9.00 31.70
C GLU A 37 -7.63 7.70 31.50
N ASN A 38 -8.70 7.70 30.69
CA ASN A 38 -9.49 6.49 30.40
C ASN A 38 -8.88 5.64 29.28
N VAL A 39 -7.56 5.42 29.34
CA VAL A 39 -6.88 4.46 28.49
C VAL A 39 -6.90 3.14 29.26
N SER A 40 -7.69 2.17 28.79
CA SER A 40 -7.51 0.78 29.23
C SER A 40 -6.03 0.41 29.09
N PRO A 41 -5.42 -0.31 30.04
CA PRO A 41 -3.97 -0.45 30.15
C PRO A 41 -3.42 -1.33 29.02
N VAL A 42 -3.27 -0.75 27.84
CA VAL A 42 -2.59 -1.35 26.70
C VAL A 42 -1.71 -0.25 26.11
N MET A 43 -0.44 -0.34 26.46
CA MET A 43 0.72 0.38 25.95
C MET A 43 1.05 1.74 26.58
N ASN A 44 1.96 1.68 27.55
CA ASN A 44 2.98 2.71 27.74
C ASN A 44 3.76 2.87 26.42
N PHE A 45 3.81 4.10 25.92
CA PHE A 45 4.60 4.49 24.76
C PHE A 45 6.06 4.65 25.18
N ASP A 46 6.71 3.55 25.60
CA ASP A 46 8.16 3.42 25.55
C ASP A 46 8.63 2.01 25.92
N SER A 47 9.64 1.56 25.17
CA SER A 47 10.57 0.45 25.47
C SER A 47 10.11 -0.98 25.19
N SER A 48 10.94 -1.65 24.39
CA SER A 48 11.08 -3.08 24.19
C SER A 48 10.90 -3.92 25.47
N SER A 49 9.83 -4.69 25.59
CA SER A 49 9.82 -5.97 26.33
C SER A 49 8.55 -6.78 26.06
N GLN A 50 8.74 -8.07 25.81
CA GLN A 50 7.70 -9.09 25.74
C GLN A 50 7.01 -9.22 27.11
N ALA A 51 5.67 -9.25 27.15
CA ALA A 51 4.95 -9.79 28.29
C ALA A 51 3.56 -10.34 27.90
N SER A 52 3.30 -11.54 28.41
CA SER A 52 2.14 -12.42 28.27
C SER A 52 0.84 -11.86 28.84
N ILE A 53 -0.28 -12.15 28.18
CA ILE A 53 -1.64 -11.74 28.56
C ILE A 53 -2.28 -12.79 29.47
N ASN A 54 -2.64 -12.41 30.70
CA ASN A 54 -3.60 -13.12 31.55
C ASN A 54 -4.88 -12.27 31.64
N TYR A 55 -6.03 -12.85 31.28
CA TYR A 55 -7.34 -12.22 31.46
C TYR A 55 -7.94 -12.61 32.82
N PRO A 56 -8.40 -11.66 33.66
CA PRO A 56 -9.29 -12.00 34.77
C PRO A 56 -10.73 -12.14 34.26
N SER A 57 -11.37 -13.23 34.70
CA SER A 57 -12.76 -13.58 34.41
C SER A 57 -13.74 -12.64 35.14
N SER A 58 -14.78 -12.23 34.40
CA SER A 58 -15.96 -11.54 34.90
C SER A 58 -16.68 -12.35 35.97
N ASN A 59 -17.03 -11.70 37.09
CA ASN A 59 -18.24 -11.99 37.87
C ASN A 59 -18.55 -10.80 38.78
N ASN A 60 -19.62 -10.06 38.48
CA ASN A 60 -20.76 -9.91 39.40
C ASN A 60 -21.81 -8.96 38.82
N SER A 61 -22.98 -9.55 38.62
CA SER A 61 -24.26 -8.89 38.41
C SER A 61 -24.67 -8.08 39.64
N SER A 62 -24.90 -6.78 39.47
CA SER A 62 -25.84 -6.04 40.32
C SER A 62 -26.67 -5.12 39.43
N LYS A 63 -27.97 -5.42 39.46
CA LYS A 63 -29.06 -4.75 38.77
C LYS A 63 -29.28 -3.42 39.51
N ALA A 64 -28.92 -2.30 38.88
CA ALA A 64 -29.23 -0.96 39.37
C ALA A 64 -30.11 -0.25 38.34
N ASP A 65 -31.20 0.30 38.84
CA ASP A 65 -32.34 0.88 38.14
C ASP A 65 -31.97 1.89 37.05
N LEU A 66 -32.46 1.62 35.84
CA LEU A 66 -32.40 2.49 34.68
C LEU A 66 -33.74 3.24 34.56
N SER A 67 -34.02 4.17 35.46
CA SER A 67 -35.24 4.99 35.37
C SER A 67 -35.19 6.36 36.07
N GLN A 68 -34.02 6.94 36.31
CA GLN A 68 -33.90 8.35 36.75
C GLN A 68 -32.62 9.06 36.27
N VAL A 69 -32.44 9.20 34.96
CA VAL A 69 -31.70 10.37 34.44
C VAL A 69 -32.53 10.94 33.30
N GLY A 70 -33.35 11.93 33.64
CA GLY A 70 -34.17 12.66 32.68
C GLY A 70 -33.27 13.33 31.65
N PHE A 71 -33.53 13.01 30.38
CA PHE A 71 -33.13 13.83 29.25
C PHE A 71 -33.97 15.10 29.31
N GLY A 72 -33.41 16.15 29.91
CA GLY A 72 -33.83 17.51 29.70
C GLY A 72 -33.11 18.05 28.47
N ASP A 73 -33.88 18.50 27.49
CA ASP A 73 -33.43 19.29 26.35
C ASP A 73 -32.62 20.51 26.80
N ASP A 74 -31.69 20.92 25.92
CA ASP A 74 -30.87 22.14 25.98
C ASP A 74 -29.84 22.25 27.12
N ILE A 75 -28.86 21.33 27.13
CA ILE A 75 -27.49 21.74 27.44
C ILE A 75 -26.79 21.99 26.11
N ILE A 76 -26.95 23.20 25.59
CA ILE A 76 -25.97 23.77 24.67
C ILE A 76 -24.68 23.89 25.49
N LEU A 77 -23.86 22.84 25.47
CA LEU A 77 -22.48 22.91 25.91
C LEU A 77 -21.82 23.91 24.96
N GLU A 78 -21.75 25.18 25.37
CA GLU A 78 -20.79 26.10 24.77
C GLU A 78 -19.45 25.37 24.74
N PRO A 79 -18.79 25.25 23.57
CA PRO A 79 -17.52 24.55 23.52
C PRO A 79 -16.59 25.22 24.52
N PHE A 80 -15.86 24.44 25.33
CA PHE A 80 -14.81 24.97 26.18
C PHE A 80 -13.73 25.60 25.28
N THR A 81 -13.92 26.86 24.88
CA THR A 81 -13.14 27.57 23.84
C THR A 81 -11.74 27.94 24.29
N ILE A 82 -11.44 27.72 25.57
CA ILE A 82 -10.16 28.05 26.21
C ILE A 82 -9.08 27.02 25.87
N GLN A 83 -9.45 25.83 25.37
CA GLN A 83 -8.50 24.78 25.04
C GLN A 83 -7.71 25.10 23.75
N PRO A 84 -6.37 24.94 23.77
CA PRO A 84 -5.54 25.20 22.60
C PRO A 84 -5.87 24.28 21.42
N PHE A 85 -5.76 24.81 20.20
CA PHE A 85 -6.00 24.06 18.95
C PHE A 85 -7.39 23.41 18.83
N ARG A 86 -8.39 23.84 19.60
CA ARG A 86 -9.75 23.27 19.57
C ARG A 86 -10.37 23.26 18.18
N ALA A 87 -10.25 24.36 17.44
CA ALA A 87 -10.77 24.48 16.08
C ALA A 87 -10.11 23.51 15.07
N GLU A 88 -8.84 23.17 15.27
CA GLU A 88 -8.14 22.17 14.45
C GLU A 88 -8.64 20.76 14.78
N VAL A 89 -8.78 20.44 16.07
CA VAL A 89 -9.29 19.15 16.55
C VAL A 89 -10.73 18.92 16.10
N ASP A 90 -11.60 19.93 16.19
CA ASP A 90 -13.00 19.83 15.76
C ASP A 90 -13.11 19.67 14.23
N ARG A 91 -12.19 20.26 13.46
CA ARG A 91 -12.10 20.05 12.01
C ARG A 91 -11.63 18.63 11.67
N VAL A 92 -10.64 18.11 12.37
CA VAL A 92 -10.14 16.75 12.13
C VAL A 92 -11.16 15.70 12.58
N SER A 93 -11.87 15.93 13.69
CA SER A 93 -12.93 15.04 14.13
C SER A 93 -14.08 15.00 13.12
N SER A 94 -14.47 16.13 12.54
CA SER A 94 -15.49 16.16 11.48
C SER A 94 -15.03 15.46 10.21
N LEU A 95 -13.75 15.58 9.83
CA LEU A 95 -13.21 14.95 8.62
C LEU A 95 -12.96 13.45 8.76
N TYR A 96 -12.52 12.95 9.91
CA TYR A 96 -12.07 11.56 10.04
C TYR A 96 -13.00 10.69 10.87
N LEU A 97 -13.76 11.27 11.80
CA LEU A 97 -14.60 10.52 12.74
C LEU A 97 -16.08 10.56 12.38
N VAL A 98 -16.59 11.53 11.62
CA VAL A 98 -18.02 11.58 11.25
C VAL A 98 -18.34 10.56 10.14
N PRO A 99 -19.45 9.78 10.25
CA PRO A 99 -19.80 8.83 9.19
C PRO A 99 -20.08 9.57 7.87
N ASN A 100 -19.73 8.95 6.73
CA ASN A 100 -19.85 9.53 5.38
C ASN A 100 -18.98 10.78 5.11
N SER A 101 -18.01 11.05 5.98
CA SER A 101 -17.00 12.06 5.71
C SER A 101 -16.04 11.60 4.60
N PRO A 102 -15.49 12.51 3.77
CA PRO A 102 -14.55 12.15 2.71
C PRO A 102 -13.30 11.38 3.17
N LEU A 103 -12.83 11.58 4.42
CA LEU A 103 -11.64 10.93 4.98
C LEU A 103 -12.00 9.97 6.13
N PHE A 104 -13.18 9.36 6.06
CA PHE A 104 -13.71 8.54 7.13
C PHE A 104 -12.78 7.35 7.46
N LEU A 105 -12.39 7.23 8.73
CA LEU A 105 -11.49 6.17 9.17
C LEU A 105 -12.24 4.84 9.39
N PRO A 106 -11.63 3.69 9.03
CA PRO A 106 -12.20 2.36 9.27
C PRO A 106 -12.03 1.97 10.75
N LEU A 107 -12.78 2.63 11.63
CA LEU A 107 -12.79 2.38 13.07
C LEU A 107 -14.06 1.65 13.50
N THR A 108 -13.95 0.86 14.57
CA THR A 108 -15.11 0.22 15.17
C THR A 108 -16.00 1.27 15.85
N ALA A 109 -17.32 1.08 15.86
CA ALA A 109 -18.26 2.07 16.43
C ALA A 109 -17.92 2.45 17.89
N LYS A 110 -17.43 1.48 18.67
CA LYS A 110 -16.95 1.67 20.04
C LYS A 110 -15.73 2.60 20.12
N GLU A 111 -14.74 2.40 19.26
CA GLU A 111 -13.49 3.20 19.24
C GLU A 111 -13.77 4.64 18.81
N LYS A 112 -14.64 4.79 17.81
CA LYS A 112 -15.11 6.10 17.34
C LYS A 112 -15.88 6.83 18.45
N ALA A 113 -16.82 6.17 19.12
CA ALA A 113 -17.53 6.77 20.25
C ALA A 113 -16.60 7.14 21.40
N ALA A 114 -15.63 6.28 21.74
CA ALA A 114 -14.63 6.55 22.78
C ALA A 114 -13.72 7.73 22.43
N THR A 115 -13.27 7.82 21.17
CA THR A 115 -12.44 8.93 20.68
C THR A 115 -13.23 10.23 20.68
N MET A 116 -14.46 10.23 20.15
CA MET A 116 -15.33 11.42 20.18
C MET A 116 -15.64 11.88 21.61
N ALA A 117 -15.88 10.94 22.53
CA ALA A 117 -16.08 11.25 23.94
C ALA A 117 -14.83 11.88 24.58
N ALA A 118 -13.63 11.43 24.19
CA ALA A 118 -12.38 12.00 24.66
C ALA A 118 -12.13 13.41 24.09
N LEU A 119 -12.32 13.60 22.79
CA LEU A 119 -12.11 14.88 22.10
C LEU A 119 -13.09 15.97 22.55
N ASN A 120 -14.31 15.58 22.93
CA ASN A 120 -15.26 16.53 23.49
C ASN A 120 -14.79 17.12 24.84
N ARG A 121 -13.95 16.40 25.59
CA ARG A 121 -13.46 16.83 26.91
C ARG A 121 -12.08 17.49 26.85
N THR A 122 -11.18 17.01 26.00
CA THR A 122 -9.77 17.45 26.01
C THR A 122 -9.22 17.51 24.59
N THR A 123 -8.39 18.52 24.30
CA THR A 123 -7.60 18.57 23.06
C THR A 123 -6.25 17.85 23.18
N HIS A 124 -5.91 17.31 24.36
CA HIS A 124 -4.63 16.63 24.56
C HIS A 124 -4.45 15.47 23.56
N PRO A 125 -3.25 15.24 22.99
CA PRO A 125 -3.02 14.19 21.99
C PRO A 125 -3.41 12.77 22.45
N SER A 126 -3.40 12.51 23.76
CA SER A 126 -3.87 11.23 24.33
C SER A 126 -5.33 10.93 24.02
N ALA A 127 -6.17 11.94 23.74
CA ALA A 127 -7.57 11.75 23.39
C ALA A 127 -7.74 10.94 22.08
N PHE A 128 -6.72 10.93 21.22
CA PHE A 128 -6.71 10.15 19.97
C PHE A 128 -6.27 8.70 20.15
N ILE A 129 -5.77 8.30 21.32
CA ILE A 129 -5.25 6.94 21.57
C ILE A 129 -6.25 5.84 21.16
N PRO A 130 -7.56 5.91 21.50
CA PRO A 130 -8.49 4.85 21.14
C PRO A 130 -8.59 4.60 19.63
N ALA A 131 -8.50 5.65 18.80
CA ALA A 131 -8.44 5.54 17.35
C ALA A 131 -7.05 5.12 16.84
N LEU A 132 -5.99 5.66 17.45
CA LEU A 132 -4.61 5.39 17.04
C LEU A 132 -4.23 3.92 17.16
N ILE A 133 -4.70 3.21 18.19
CA ILE A 133 -4.37 1.78 18.38
C ILE A 133 -4.83 0.96 17.17
N SER A 134 -6.09 1.14 16.75
CA SER A 134 -6.65 0.42 15.60
C SER A 134 -5.97 0.80 14.28
N ILE A 135 -5.69 2.09 14.11
CA ILE A 135 -5.03 2.61 12.91
C ILE A 135 -3.61 2.11 12.80
N GLU A 136 -2.83 2.18 13.88
CA GLU A 136 -1.46 1.70 13.91
C GLU A 136 -1.41 0.19 13.65
N LEU A 137 -2.32 -0.57 14.24
CA LEU A 137 -2.44 -2.00 13.97
C LEU A 137 -2.76 -2.26 12.50
N SER A 138 -3.70 -1.52 11.91
CA SER A 138 -4.05 -1.62 10.50
C SER A 138 -2.85 -1.28 9.60
N LEU A 139 -2.15 -0.18 9.89
CA LEU A 139 -0.97 0.24 9.15
C LEU A 139 0.15 -0.81 9.20
N ARG A 140 0.41 -1.42 10.36
CA ARG A 140 1.44 -2.45 10.54
C ARG A 140 1.07 -3.79 9.91
N SER A 141 -0.19 -4.21 10.03
CA SER A 141 -0.63 -5.54 9.62
C SER A 141 -1.06 -5.64 8.16
N THR A 142 -1.58 -4.55 7.58
CA THR A 142 -2.15 -4.56 6.22
C THR A 142 -1.40 -3.63 5.27
N ALA A 143 -1.29 -2.35 5.62
CA ALA A 143 -0.71 -1.35 4.72
C ALA A 143 0.80 -1.59 4.49
N HIS A 144 1.55 -1.90 5.54
CA HIS A 144 3.00 -2.12 5.45
C HIS A 144 3.38 -3.36 4.61
N PRO A 145 2.81 -4.55 4.83
CA PRO A 145 3.06 -5.69 3.94
C PRO A 145 2.60 -5.45 2.50
N SER A 146 1.47 -4.76 2.31
CA SER A 146 0.97 -4.39 0.99
C SER A 146 1.94 -3.44 0.27
N PHE A 147 2.45 -2.44 0.98
CA PHE A 147 3.48 -1.52 0.50
C PHE A 147 4.75 -2.25 0.09
N ILE A 148 5.26 -3.16 0.93
CA ILE A 148 6.44 -3.98 0.60
C ILE A 148 6.19 -4.78 -0.67
N ARG A 149 5.04 -5.49 -0.76
CA ARG A 149 4.72 -6.31 -1.94
C ARG A 149 4.66 -5.47 -3.21
N HIS A 150 4.06 -4.28 -3.15
CA HIS A 150 3.96 -3.40 -4.31
C HIS A 150 5.33 -2.81 -4.68
N SER A 151 6.14 -2.44 -3.68
CA SER A 151 7.47 -1.85 -3.86
C SER A 151 8.50 -2.85 -4.42
N LEU A 152 8.33 -4.14 -4.14
CA LEU A 152 9.17 -5.20 -4.70
C LEU A 152 8.85 -5.50 -6.16
N SER A 153 7.62 -5.23 -6.62
CA SER A 153 7.22 -5.50 -8.01
C SER A 153 7.98 -4.60 -8.97
N ASN A 154 8.71 -5.22 -9.88
CA ASN A 154 9.60 -4.50 -10.79
C ASN A 154 8.92 -4.10 -12.10
N ALA A 155 7.83 -4.77 -12.46
CA ALA A 155 7.16 -4.63 -13.74
C ALA A 155 5.66 -4.37 -13.57
N THR A 156 5.06 -3.76 -14.59
CA THR A 156 3.61 -3.57 -14.69
C THR A 156 2.91 -4.90 -14.96
N HIS A 157 1.63 -4.98 -14.61
CA HIS A 157 0.83 -6.19 -14.82
C HIS A 157 0.82 -6.63 -16.30
N THR A 158 0.66 -5.69 -17.23
CA THR A 158 0.69 -5.95 -18.68
C THR A 158 2.00 -6.61 -19.13
N ARG A 159 3.14 -6.09 -18.65
CA ARG A 159 4.46 -6.67 -18.96
C ARG A 159 4.62 -8.07 -18.39
N LEU A 160 4.19 -8.28 -17.14
CA LEU A 160 4.27 -9.58 -16.49
C LEU A 160 3.41 -10.62 -17.20
N SER A 161 2.19 -10.27 -17.60
CA SER A 161 1.31 -11.15 -18.37
C SER A 161 1.91 -11.49 -19.74
N PHE A 162 2.44 -10.50 -20.45
CA PHE A 162 3.09 -10.71 -21.76
C PHE A 162 4.27 -11.69 -21.68
N ILE A 163 5.18 -11.45 -20.72
CA ILE A 163 6.35 -12.31 -20.52
C ILE A 163 5.94 -13.70 -20.02
N SER A 164 4.89 -13.78 -19.19
CA SER A 164 4.37 -15.07 -18.72
C SER A 164 3.82 -15.91 -19.88
N VAL A 165 3.08 -15.32 -20.83
CA VAL A 165 2.58 -16.04 -22.01
C VAL A 165 3.73 -16.61 -22.85
N ILE A 166 4.79 -15.82 -23.07
CA ILE A 166 6.00 -16.28 -23.77
C ILE A 166 6.67 -17.43 -23.00
N ALA A 167 6.78 -17.32 -21.67
CA ALA A 167 7.39 -18.35 -20.86
C ALA A 167 6.55 -19.65 -20.81
N PHE A 168 5.22 -19.54 -20.74
CA PHE A 168 4.31 -20.69 -20.80
C PHE A 168 4.37 -21.40 -22.14
N THR A 169 4.34 -20.67 -23.25
CA THR A 169 4.47 -21.25 -24.59
C THR A 169 5.82 -21.95 -24.78
N LEU A 170 6.91 -21.33 -24.32
CA LEU A 170 8.24 -21.95 -24.33
C LEU A 170 8.29 -23.22 -23.48
N THR A 171 7.70 -23.19 -22.29
CA THR A 171 7.64 -24.34 -21.39
C THR A 171 6.84 -25.49 -22.01
N ILE A 172 5.66 -25.21 -22.57
CA ILE A 172 4.83 -26.21 -23.25
C ILE A 172 5.57 -26.81 -24.44
N LEU A 173 6.20 -25.98 -25.28
CA LEU A 173 6.95 -26.45 -26.44
C LEU A 173 8.15 -27.30 -26.03
N SER A 174 8.84 -26.95 -24.94
CA SER A 174 9.95 -27.74 -24.40
C SER A 174 9.50 -29.10 -23.87
N ILE A 175 8.37 -29.17 -23.16
CA ILE A 175 7.79 -30.43 -22.68
C ILE A 175 7.35 -31.29 -23.86
N PHE A 176 6.72 -30.67 -24.87
CA PHE A 176 6.32 -31.37 -26.09
C PHE A 176 7.53 -31.94 -26.84
N ALA A 177 8.61 -31.17 -27.00
CA ALA A 177 9.86 -31.64 -27.58
C ALA A 177 10.49 -32.78 -26.75
N LEU A 178 10.43 -32.70 -25.42
CA LEU A 178 10.93 -33.73 -24.53
C LEU A 178 10.16 -35.06 -24.69
N ILE A 179 8.82 -34.98 -24.85
CA ILE A 179 7.98 -36.14 -25.16
C ILE A 179 8.36 -36.74 -26.53
N LEU A 180 8.47 -35.91 -27.57
CA LEU A 180 8.84 -36.37 -28.92
C LEU A 180 10.23 -37.05 -28.93
N LEU A 181 11.23 -36.44 -28.29
CA LEU A 181 12.57 -37.02 -28.17
C LEU A 181 12.56 -38.33 -27.38
N THR A 182 11.65 -38.48 -26.43
CA THR A 182 11.51 -39.72 -25.64
C THR A 182 10.95 -40.86 -26.47
N LEU A 183 9.97 -40.58 -27.33
CA LEU A 183 9.36 -41.56 -28.25
C LEU A 183 10.25 -41.89 -29.45
N SER A 184 11.16 -40.99 -29.83
CA SER A 184 12.06 -41.15 -30.97
C SER A 184 13.11 -42.27 -30.80
N ARG A 185 13.73 -42.67 -31.92
CA ARG A 185 14.91 -43.57 -31.95
C ARG A 185 16.23 -42.89 -31.57
N LEU A 186 16.24 -41.57 -31.33
CA LEU A 186 17.45 -40.82 -31.03
C LEU A 186 18.09 -41.25 -29.70
N SER A 187 19.37 -40.90 -29.53
CA SER A 187 20.07 -41.17 -28.28
C SER A 187 19.43 -40.40 -27.12
N ARG A 188 19.41 -41.00 -25.91
CA ARG A 188 18.81 -40.40 -24.70
C ARG A 188 19.40 -39.04 -24.33
N TRP A 189 20.63 -38.76 -24.77
CA TRP A 189 21.34 -37.53 -24.46
C TRP A 189 20.78 -36.30 -25.18
N TYR A 190 20.10 -36.47 -26.32
CA TYR A 190 19.45 -35.36 -27.02
C TYR A 190 18.33 -34.72 -26.19
N ARG A 191 17.78 -35.45 -25.21
CA ARG A 191 16.78 -34.93 -24.26
C ARG A 191 17.32 -33.73 -23.49
N LEU A 192 18.61 -33.70 -23.14
CA LEU A 192 19.24 -32.59 -22.40
C LEU A 192 19.18 -31.23 -23.12
N ILE A 193 18.94 -31.20 -24.43
CA ILE A 193 18.77 -29.94 -25.16
C ILE A 193 17.50 -29.21 -24.67
N THR A 194 16.48 -29.94 -24.23
CA THR A 194 15.23 -29.33 -23.74
C THR A 194 15.41 -28.57 -22.44
N TYR A 195 16.43 -28.92 -21.65
CA TYR A 195 16.84 -28.21 -20.44
C TYR A 195 17.03 -26.71 -20.67
N VAL A 196 17.66 -26.32 -21.79
CA VAL A 196 17.96 -24.93 -22.14
C VAL A 196 16.69 -24.09 -22.30
N PHE A 197 15.55 -24.70 -22.60
CA PHE A 197 14.27 -24.02 -22.76
C PHE A 197 13.36 -24.20 -21.54
N LEU A 198 13.37 -25.39 -20.95
CA LEU A 198 12.53 -25.73 -19.80
C LEU A 198 12.95 -24.95 -18.54
N PHE A 199 14.26 -24.81 -18.29
CA PHE A 199 14.76 -24.07 -17.13
C PHE A 199 14.38 -22.57 -17.18
N PRO A 200 14.71 -21.81 -18.25
CA PRO A 200 14.29 -20.40 -18.32
C PRO A 200 12.78 -20.23 -18.32
N GLY A 201 12.02 -21.12 -18.96
CA GLY A 201 10.55 -21.09 -18.96
C GLY A 201 9.98 -21.16 -17.53
N LEU A 202 10.36 -22.18 -16.76
CA LEU A 202 9.92 -22.32 -15.37
C LEU A 202 10.41 -21.18 -14.46
N ASN A 203 11.64 -20.71 -14.69
CA ASN A 203 12.22 -19.63 -13.91
C ASN A 203 11.50 -18.29 -14.14
N ILE A 204 11.18 -17.96 -15.40
CA ILE A 204 10.46 -16.73 -15.73
C ILE A 204 9.05 -16.78 -15.14
N ILE A 205 8.36 -17.92 -15.21
CA ILE A 205 7.02 -18.08 -14.62
C ILE A 205 7.06 -17.90 -13.10
N ALA A 206 8.04 -18.50 -12.41
CA ALA A 206 8.19 -18.38 -10.96
C ALA A 206 8.42 -16.92 -10.52
N ASN A 207 9.26 -16.18 -11.24
CA ASN A 207 9.51 -14.76 -10.98
C ASN A 207 8.31 -13.88 -11.31
N ALA A 208 7.60 -14.14 -12.41
CA ALA A 208 6.44 -13.37 -12.82
C ALA A 208 5.31 -13.41 -11.77
N ARG A 209 5.10 -14.56 -11.12
CA ARG A 209 4.13 -14.71 -10.02
C ARG A 209 4.43 -13.82 -8.81
N ARG A 210 5.69 -13.42 -8.62
CA ARG A 210 6.12 -12.51 -7.56
C ARG A 210 6.19 -11.04 -8.01
N GLY A 211 5.77 -10.71 -9.23
CA GLY A 211 5.87 -9.34 -9.76
C GLY A 211 7.25 -9.00 -10.34
N LEU A 212 8.13 -9.99 -10.51
CA LEU A 212 9.52 -9.77 -10.90
C LEU A 212 9.73 -10.13 -12.38
N CYS A 213 10.18 -9.15 -13.16
CA CYS A 213 10.63 -9.36 -14.53
C CYS A 213 12.14 -9.54 -14.56
N LEU A 214 12.60 -10.73 -14.93
CA LEU A 214 14.04 -11.06 -14.96
C LEU A 214 14.82 -10.19 -15.95
N LEU A 215 14.26 -9.91 -17.13
CA LEU A 215 14.85 -9.03 -18.14
C LEU A 215 15.19 -7.64 -17.60
N LEU A 216 14.35 -7.09 -16.71
CA LEU A 216 14.62 -5.78 -16.12
C LEU A 216 15.78 -5.79 -15.14
N VAL A 217 15.97 -6.89 -14.41
CA VAL A 217 17.06 -7.03 -13.46
C VAL A 217 18.38 -7.25 -14.20
N VAL A 218 18.37 -8.13 -15.21
CA VAL A 218 19.55 -8.42 -16.05
C VAL A 218 20.01 -7.19 -16.83
N LEU A 219 19.10 -6.33 -17.30
CA LEU A 219 19.42 -5.14 -18.11
C LEU A 219 19.75 -3.88 -17.28
N GLY A 220 20.07 -4.01 -15.98
CA GLY A 220 20.54 -2.89 -15.16
C GLY A 220 19.70 -2.55 -13.92
N ILE A 221 18.99 -3.53 -13.33
CA ILE A 221 18.21 -3.38 -12.09
C ILE A 221 17.30 -2.14 -12.15
N ALA A 222 16.42 -2.14 -13.16
CA ALA A 222 15.46 -1.08 -13.38
C ALA A 222 14.03 -1.57 -13.13
N ARG A 223 13.12 -0.66 -12.80
CA ARG A 223 11.67 -0.90 -12.74
C ARG A 223 10.93 -0.17 -13.85
N ASN A 224 9.77 -0.71 -14.25
CA ASN A 224 8.84 0.05 -15.08
C ASN A 224 8.22 1.19 -14.24
N LEU A 225 7.98 2.33 -14.89
CA LEU A 225 7.14 3.37 -14.32
C LEU A 225 5.70 2.88 -14.21
N SER A 226 5.04 3.26 -13.11
CA SER A 226 3.61 3.06 -12.97
C SER A 226 2.85 4.04 -13.86
N PRO A 227 1.61 3.73 -14.30
CA PRO A 227 0.85 4.60 -15.21
C PRO A 227 0.69 6.05 -14.70
N TRP A 228 0.48 6.23 -13.40
CA TRP A 228 0.38 7.55 -12.78
C TRP A 228 1.73 8.29 -12.70
N GLU A 229 2.85 7.56 -12.62
CA GLU A 229 4.18 8.17 -12.69
C GLU A 229 4.50 8.59 -14.13
N VAL A 230 4.03 7.84 -15.13
CA VAL A 230 4.11 8.23 -16.54
C VAL A 230 3.33 9.53 -16.75
N TYR A 231 2.08 9.58 -16.27
CA TYR A 231 1.28 10.82 -16.30
C TYR A 231 2.03 12.00 -15.66
N ALA A 232 2.55 11.83 -14.45
CA ALA A 232 3.25 12.90 -13.74
C ALA A 232 4.53 13.37 -14.45
N VAL A 233 5.22 12.48 -15.17
CA VAL A 233 6.41 12.82 -15.97
C VAL A 233 5.99 13.54 -17.25
N ASP A 234 5.02 12.99 -17.98
CA ASP A 234 4.53 13.56 -19.25
C ASP A 234 3.90 14.95 -19.01
N ASP A 235 3.20 15.15 -17.88
CA ASP A 235 2.65 16.44 -17.46
C ASP A 235 3.73 17.48 -17.17
N ARG A 236 4.80 17.09 -16.47
CA ARG A 236 5.94 17.98 -16.20
C ARG A 236 6.67 18.36 -17.47
N GLU A 237 6.94 17.38 -18.34
CA GLU A 237 7.57 17.60 -19.65
C GLU A 237 6.71 18.56 -20.51
N SER A 238 5.38 18.41 -20.45
CA SER A 238 4.43 19.29 -21.17
C SER A 238 4.44 20.73 -20.63
N PHE A 239 4.52 20.90 -19.31
CA PHE A 239 4.60 22.22 -18.67
C PHE A 239 5.92 22.93 -19.01
N GLU A 240 7.04 22.20 -19.02
CA GLU A 240 8.36 22.74 -19.36
C GLU A 240 8.48 23.10 -20.85
N ALA A 241 7.84 22.33 -21.75
CA ALA A 241 7.81 22.62 -23.19
C ALA A 241 6.88 23.80 -23.55
N GLY A 242 5.87 24.08 -22.73
CA GLY A 242 4.86 25.13 -22.94
C GLY A 242 5.19 26.48 -22.31
N GLY A 243 6.46 26.88 -22.28
CA GLY A 243 6.94 28.09 -21.60
C GLY A 243 6.08 29.35 -21.84
N GLY A 244 5.38 29.80 -20.79
CA GLY A 244 4.74 31.12 -20.73
C GLY A 244 3.39 31.13 -20.00
N GLY A 245 3.40 31.18 -18.67
CA GLY A 245 2.18 31.31 -17.87
C GLY A 245 2.42 31.93 -16.50
N LYS A 246 2.37 33.26 -16.49
CA LYS A 246 2.44 34.28 -15.43
C LYS A 246 2.34 33.84 -13.95
N SER A 247 3.23 34.42 -13.15
CA SER A 247 3.16 34.59 -11.71
C SER A 247 1.98 35.49 -11.27
N GLU A 248 1.78 35.51 -9.94
CA GLU A 248 0.92 36.39 -9.12
C GLU A 248 -0.54 35.90 -8.99
N ILE A 249 -0.99 35.40 -7.84
CA ILE A 249 -1.07 36.01 -6.49
C ILE A 249 -1.79 37.37 -6.54
N GLU A 250 -3.11 37.33 -6.55
CA GLU A 250 -3.99 37.98 -5.56
C GLU A 250 -5.43 37.55 -5.89
N VAL A 251 -5.96 36.56 -5.17
CA VAL A 251 -7.34 36.09 -5.36
C VAL A 251 -8.00 36.06 -3.99
N GLY A 252 -9.15 36.73 -3.87
CA GLY A 252 -9.93 36.78 -2.63
C GLY A 252 -10.50 35.40 -2.27
N ILE A 253 -10.75 35.17 -0.99
CA ILE A 253 -11.14 33.85 -0.41
C ILE A 253 -12.34 33.20 -1.14
N SER A 254 -13.26 33.98 -1.73
CA SER A 254 -14.41 33.46 -2.49
C SER A 254 -14.13 33.08 -3.95
N GLU A 255 -13.15 33.72 -4.59
CA GLU A 255 -12.72 33.35 -5.96
C GLU A 255 -11.76 32.16 -5.93
N ILE A 256 -11.03 31.99 -4.82
CA ILE A 256 -10.18 30.81 -4.60
C ILE A 256 -11.03 29.54 -4.65
N ASP A 257 -12.21 29.50 -4.02
CA ASP A 257 -13.04 28.28 -4.00
C ASP A 257 -13.57 27.92 -5.41
N ALA A 258 -13.98 28.91 -6.21
CA ALA A 258 -14.43 28.69 -7.59
C ALA A 258 -13.28 28.31 -8.52
N GLU A 259 -12.10 28.93 -8.37
CA GLU A 259 -10.89 28.60 -9.13
C GLU A 259 -10.34 27.22 -8.73
N LEU A 260 -10.38 26.88 -7.44
CA LEU A 260 -9.97 25.58 -6.91
C LEU A 260 -10.93 24.48 -7.39
N GLU A 261 -12.24 24.72 -7.35
CA GLU A 261 -13.23 23.77 -7.89
C GLU A 261 -13.08 23.61 -9.41
N GLY A 262 -12.77 24.70 -10.14
CA GLY A 262 -12.43 24.66 -11.57
C GLY A 262 -11.17 23.84 -11.85
N LYS A 263 -10.09 24.06 -11.10
CA LYS A 263 -8.82 23.31 -11.22
C LYS A 263 -8.97 21.83 -10.88
N VAL A 264 -9.76 21.50 -9.86
CA VAL A 264 -10.03 20.11 -9.48
C VAL A 264 -10.80 19.37 -10.58
N LYS A 265 -11.81 20.02 -11.18
CA LYS A 265 -12.56 19.44 -12.30
C LYS A 265 -11.71 19.28 -13.56
N ASP A 266 -10.82 20.22 -13.82
CA ASP A 266 -9.87 20.13 -14.93
C ASP A 266 -8.93 18.94 -14.74
N GLU A 267 -8.33 18.79 -13.56
CA GLU A 267 -7.41 17.69 -13.26
C GLU A 267 -8.08 16.32 -13.33
N GLU A 268 -9.28 16.15 -12.77
CA GLU A 268 -10.02 14.88 -12.88
C GLU A 268 -10.31 14.53 -14.34
N THR A 269 -10.66 15.53 -15.14
CA THR A 269 -10.90 15.36 -16.58
C THR A 269 -9.62 14.95 -17.29
N ARG A 270 -8.48 15.60 -17.01
CA ARG A 270 -7.16 15.26 -17.56
C ARG A 270 -6.74 13.85 -17.21
N ILE A 271 -6.90 13.42 -15.96
CA ILE A 271 -6.62 12.05 -15.52
C ILE A 271 -7.48 11.04 -16.30
N ARG A 272 -8.79 11.28 -16.44
CA ARG A 272 -9.68 10.39 -17.21
C ARG A 272 -9.27 10.29 -18.67
N TRP A 273 -8.90 11.41 -19.30
CA TRP A 273 -8.36 11.44 -20.65
C TRP A 273 -7.07 10.65 -20.76
N PHE A 274 -6.12 10.85 -19.84
CA PHE A 274 -4.87 10.11 -19.80
C PHE A 274 -5.10 8.61 -19.65
N VAL A 275 -5.98 8.17 -18.74
CA VAL A 275 -6.28 6.74 -18.56
C VAL A 275 -6.83 6.13 -19.85
N LYS A 276 -7.76 6.82 -20.51
CA LYS A 276 -8.34 6.38 -21.79
C LYS A 276 -7.27 6.28 -22.88
N GLU A 277 -6.39 7.26 -22.95
CA GLU A 277 -5.30 7.29 -23.92
C GLU A 277 -4.24 6.22 -23.61
N TYR A 278 -3.90 6.01 -22.35
CA TYR A 278 -2.96 5.00 -21.93
C TYR A 278 -3.47 3.59 -22.23
N ASP A 279 -4.78 3.34 -22.02
CA ASP A 279 -5.39 2.05 -22.31
C ASP A 279 -5.54 1.78 -23.81
N SER A 280 -5.64 2.83 -24.64
CA SER A 280 -5.67 2.71 -26.10
C SER A 280 -4.32 2.30 -26.70
N ARG A 281 -3.21 2.48 -25.96
CA ARG A 281 -1.85 2.12 -26.42
C ARG A 281 -1.72 0.62 -26.72
N PRO A 282 -1.01 0.24 -27.80
CA PRO A 282 -0.75 -1.15 -28.10
C PRO A 282 0.02 -1.82 -26.95
N ILE A 283 -0.23 -3.12 -26.75
CA ILE A 283 0.34 -3.89 -25.64
C ILE A 283 1.86 -3.81 -25.62
N LEU A 284 2.51 -3.86 -26.79
CA LEU A 284 3.98 -3.76 -26.93
C LEU A 284 4.53 -2.45 -26.38
N SER A 285 3.85 -1.32 -26.61
CA SER A 285 4.25 -0.03 -26.07
C SER A 285 4.21 -0.05 -24.53
N ARG A 286 3.11 -0.58 -23.96
CA ARG A 286 2.94 -0.74 -22.51
C ARG A 286 3.93 -1.72 -21.86
N VAL A 287 4.41 -2.72 -22.62
CA VAL A 287 5.44 -3.67 -22.16
C VAL A 287 6.81 -3.00 -22.07
N PHE A 288 7.14 -2.16 -23.06
CA PHE A 288 8.43 -1.50 -23.21
C PHE A 288 8.44 -0.03 -22.75
N GLU A 289 7.54 0.32 -21.83
CA GLU A 289 7.40 1.66 -21.24
C GLU A 289 8.70 2.16 -20.57
N LYS A 290 8.77 3.48 -20.31
CA LYS A 290 9.87 4.17 -19.62
C LYS A 290 10.30 3.39 -18.36
N ARG A 291 11.62 3.23 -18.17
CA ARG A 291 12.24 2.48 -17.06
C ARG A 291 13.06 3.41 -16.19
N VAL A 292 13.00 3.19 -14.88
CA VAL A 292 13.79 3.95 -13.89
C VAL A 292 14.61 2.99 -13.04
N PRO A 293 15.89 3.30 -12.77
CA PRO A 293 16.72 2.48 -11.89
C PRO A 293 16.13 2.39 -10.48
N VAL A 294 16.22 1.22 -9.86
CA VAL A 294 15.79 1.04 -8.47
C VAL A 294 16.75 1.80 -7.56
N LYS A 295 16.25 2.83 -6.86
CA LYS A 295 17.07 3.72 -6.02
C LYS A 295 17.45 3.09 -4.67
N ASP A 296 16.55 2.29 -4.09
CA ASP A 296 16.72 1.74 -2.75
C ASP A 296 17.58 0.45 -2.77
N PRO A 297 18.71 0.41 -2.04
CA PRO A 297 19.58 -0.77 -1.99
C PRO A 297 18.92 -1.97 -1.32
N GLU A 298 18.03 -1.77 -0.35
CA GLU A 298 17.36 -2.86 0.38
C GLU A 298 16.36 -3.57 -0.52
N ILE A 299 15.59 -2.80 -1.29
CA ILE A 299 14.66 -3.35 -2.30
C ILE A 299 15.43 -4.17 -3.33
N ARG A 300 16.57 -3.65 -3.81
CA ARG A 300 17.42 -4.37 -4.76
C ARG A 300 17.93 -5.69 -4.19
N HIS A 301 18.40 -5.70 -2.95
CA HIS A 301 18.86 -6.93 -2.29
C HIS A 301 17.73 -7.96 -2.17
N LEU A 302 16.54 -7.53 -1.76
CA LEU A 302 15.35 -8.38 -1.66
C LEU A 302 14.95 -8.96 -3.02
N GLN A 303 14.90 -8.14 -4.07
CA GLN A 303 14.60 -8.58 -5.44
C GLN A 303 15.60 -9.63 -5.93
N LEU A 304 16.90 -9.40 -5.72
CA LEU A 304 17.95 -10.32 -6.12
C LEU A 304 17.86 -11.64 -5.35
N SER A 305 17.64 -11.59 -4.03
CA SER A 305 17.45 -12.78 -3.20
C SER A 305 16.27 -13.62 -3.68
N MET A 306 15.12 -12.99 -3.98
CA MET A 306 13.96 -13.69 -4.53
C MET A 306 14.23 -14.34 -5.88
N ILE A 307 14.98 -13.67 -6.77
CA ILE A 307 15.34 -14.21 -8.09
C ILE A 307 16.25 -15.43 -7.94
N VAL A 308 17.25 -15.35 -7.06
CA VAL A 308 18.18 -16.46 -6.79
C VAL A 308 17.43 -17.65 -6.19
N GLN A 309 16.55 -17.43 -5.22
CA GLN A 309 15.71 -18.49 -4.65
C GLN A 309 14.85 -19.17 -5.73
N ASN A 310 14.18 -18.38 -6.58
CA ASN A 310 13.39 -18.92 -7.68
C ASN A 310 14.26 -19.66 -8.70
N ALA A 311 15.48 -19.20 -8.98
CA ALA A 311 16.42 -19.89 -9.85
C ALA A 311 16.84 -21.25 -9.30
N ILE A 312 17.13 -21.35 -8.01
CA ILE A 312 17.48 -22.62 -7.36
C ILE A 312 16.30 -23.60 -7.42
N ILE A 313 15.08 -23.14 -7.12
CA ILE A 313 13.88 -23.98 -7.16
C ILE A 313 13.60 -24.45 -8.60
N SER A 314 13.61 -23.54 -9.57
CA SER A 314 13.39 -23.90 -10.98
C SER A 314 14.46 -24.85 -11.50
N PHE A 315 15.73 -24.64 -11.13
CA PHE A 315 16.83 -25.53 -11.48
C PHE A 315 16.58 -26.94 -10.93
N GLY A 316 16.19 -27.06 -9.65
CA GLY A 316 15.88 -28.36 -9.03
C GLY A 316 14.72 -29.08 -9.74
N ILE A 317 13.63 -28.37 -10.05
CA ILE A 317 12.47 -28.94 -10.74
C ILE A 317 12.84 -29.38 -12.16
N THR A 318 13.53 -28.54 -12.94
CA THR A 318 13.95 -28.91 -14.30
C THR A 318 14.88 -30.11 -14.28
N THR A 319 15.87 -30.13 -13.39
CA THR A 319 16.79 -31.27 -13.25
C THR A 319 16.06 -32.56 -12.89
N ALA A 320 15.08 -32.51 -11.99
CA ALA A 320 14.26 -33.67 -11.64
C ALA A 320 13.46 -34.21 -12.84
N ILE A 321 12.81 -33.31 -13.61
CA ILE A 321 12.09 -33.69 -14.83
C ILE A 321 13.05 -34.32 -15.83
N GLU A 322 14.19 -33.70 -16.10
CA GLU A 322 15.15 -34.20 -17.09
C GLU A 322 15.71 -35.58 -16.70
N ILE A 323 16.02 -35.81 -15.42
CA ILE A 323 16.49 -37.11 -14.91
C ILE A 323 15.44 -38.20 -15.17
N ILE A 324 14.16 -37.93 -14.87
CA ILE A 324 13.06 -38.86 -15.11
C ILE A 324 13.01 -39.22 -16.60
N PHE A 325 13.01 -38.21 -17.47
CA PHE A 325 12.91 -38.44 -18.91
C PHE A 325 14.16 -39.09 -19.50
N VAL A 326 15.37 -38.82 -19.01
CA VAL A 326 16.60 -39.48 -19.47
C VAL A 326 16.67 -40.94 -19.01
N ALA A 327 16.11 -41.26 -17.84
CA ALA A 327 16.04 -42.63 -17.32
C ALA A 327 15.09 -43.53 -18.14
N LEU A 328 14.07 -42.95 -18.79
CA LEU A 328 13.16 -43.72 -19.63
C LEU A 328 13.89 -44.35 -20.83
N PRO A 329 13.58 -45.61 -21.19
CA PRO A 329 14.15 -46.25 -22.37
C PRO A 329 13.67 -45.55 -23.66
N ARG A 330 14.24 -45.95 -24.81
CA ARG A 330 13.86 -45.39 -26.11
C ARG A 330 12.52 -45.98 -26.56
N GLY A 331 11.57 -45.12 -26.95
CA GLY A 331 10.24 -45.53 -27.38
C GLY A 331 10.17 -46.19 -28.77
N HIS A 332 11.21 -46.04 -29.60
CA HIS A 332 11.33 -46.61 -30.95
C HIS A 332 10.13 -46.35 -31.89
N LEU A 333 9.33 -45.31 -31.63
CA LEU A 333 8.06 -45.07 -32.33
C LEU A 333 8.27 -44.56 -33.77
N PHE A 334 9.28 -43.74 -33.99
CA PHE A 334 9.69 -43.20 -35.29
C PHE A 334 11.20 -42.99 -35.38
#